data_AF-A0A1S6GKS1-F1
#
_entry.id   AF-A0A1S6GKS1-F1
#
_cell.length_a   1.000
_cell.length_b   1.000
_cell.length_c   1.000
_cell.angle_alpha   90.00
_cell.angle_beta   90.00
_cell.angle_gamma   90.00
#
_symmetry.space_group_name_H-M   'P 1'
#
loop_
_entity.id
_entity.type
_entity.pdbx_description
1 polymer ?
#
loop_
_entity_poly.entity_id
_entity_poly.type
_entity_poly.pdbx_seq_one_letter_code
_entity_poly.pdbx_strand_id
1 'polypeptide(L)'
;MWEKLAAAVKARRNELGLTQADVGWLGGPSPAIVGAIENNRATQLSPRLRRGLDEALQWEPGSVSRVLAGGEVTAINPVSPTDPGVLDPKRWGSAAPLIAEVDQVQRALNGLSLDVRKADTYDPAVVAWITRSVALMAAAQTDILRTLSVRDESRSGTTIFDPVGSK
;
A
#
# COMPACT_ATOMS: atom_id res chain seq x y z
N MET A 1 3.85 -22.33 -16.38
CA MET A 1 3.38 -22.04 -15.00
C MET A 1 4.06 -20.80 -14.44
N TRP A 2 5.40 -20.73 -14.44
CA TRP A 2 6.13 -19.52 -14.05
C TRP A 2 5.79 -18.29 -14.90
N GLU A 3 5.59 -18.46 -16.21
CA GLU A 3 5.10 -17.38 -17.10
C GLU A 3 3.76 -16.81 -16.67
N LYS A 4 2.85 -17.68 -16.22
CA LYS A 4 1.52 -17.30 -15.72
C LYS A 4 1.64 -16.53 -14.42
N LEU A 5 2.50 -16.98 -13.51
CA LEU A 5 2.80 -16.25 -12.28
C LEU A 5 3.45 -14.88 -12.59
N ALA A 6 4.40 -14.83 -13.53
CA ALA A 6 5.06 -13.60 -13.95
C ALA A 6 4.05 -12.56 -14.46
N ALA A 7 3.15 -12.99 -15.35
CA ALA A 7 2.08 -12.14 -15.87
C ALA A 7 1.12 -11.66 -14.76
N ALA A 8 0.68 -12.57 -13.89
CA ALA A 8 -0.24 -12.26 -12.78
C ALA A 8 0.37 -11.27 -11.78
N VAL A 9 1.63 -11.48 -11.38
CA VAL A 9 2.35 -10.59 -10.45
C VAL A 9 2.48 -9.19 -11.06
N LYS A 10 2.93 -9.10 -12.31
CA LYS A 10 3.12 -7.81 -12.99
C LYS A 10 1.79 -7.06 -13.16
N ALA A 11 0.73 -7.77 -13.57
CA ALA A 11 -0.60 -7.19 -13.74
C ALA A 11 -1.13 -6.65 -12.41
N ARG A 12 -1.15 -7.50 -11.36
CA ARG A 12 -1.68 -7.09 -10.05
C ARG A 12 -0.88 -5.96 -9.42
N ARG A 13 0.45 -6.01 -9.50
CA ARG A 13 1.31 -4.94 -8.98
C ARG A 13 0.96 -3.60 -9.65
N ASN A 14 0.76 -3.60 -10.96
CA ASN A 14 0.36 -2.40 -11.71
C ASN A 14 -1.07 -1.94 -11.36
N GLU A 15 -2.02 -2.87 -11.19
CA GLU A 15 -3.39 -2.56 -10.73
C GLU A 15 -3.38 -1.85 -9.36
N LEU A 16 -2.51 -2.29 -8.45
CA LEU A 16 -2.35 -1.72 -7.12
C LEU A 16 -1.48 -0.44 -7.11
N GLY A 17 -0.93 -0.03 -8.26
CA GLY A 17 -0.03 1.12 -8.35
C GLY A 17 1.29 0.95 -7.59
N LEU A 18 1.73 -0.29 -7.39
CA LEU A 18 2.94 -0.61 -6.61
C LEU A 18 4.18 -0.66 -7.50
N THR A 19 5.32 -0.21 -6.98
CA THR A 19 6.64 -0.52 -7.54
C THR A 19 7.11 -1.90 -7.05
N GLN A 20 8.15 -2.46 -7.69
CA GLN A 20 8.77 -3.71 -7.21
C GLN A 20 9.38 -3.55 -5.82
N ALA A 21 9.75 -2.32 -5.42
CA ALA A 21 10.26 -2.04 -4.09
C ALA A 21 9.15 -2.06 -3.04
N ASP A 22 7.97 -1.52 -3.37
CA ASP A 22 6.82 -1.50 -2.47
C ASP A 22 6.37 -2.92 -2.11
N VAL A 23 6.40 -3.86 -3.07
CA VAL A 23 6.12 -5.28 -2.80
C VAL A 23 7.03 -5.83 -1.70
N GLY A 24 8.32 -5.46 -1.70
CA GLY A 24 9.26 -5.86 -0.65
C GLY A 24 8.99 -5.18 0.69
N TRP A 25 8.59 -3.90 0.68
CA TRP A 25 8.25 -3.14 1.89
C TRP A 25 6.97 -3.67 2.56
N LEU A 26 6.04 -4.19 1.76
CA LEU A 26 4.81 -4.86 2.21
C LEU A 26 5.03 -6.31 2.69
N GLY A 27 6.29 -6.72 2.94
CA GLY A 27 6.62 -8.05 3.45
C GLY A 27 6.79 -9.12 2.35
N GLY A 28 6.67 -8.73 1.08
CA GLY A 28 6.96 -9.58 -0.06
C GLY A 28 8.46 -9.77 -0.34
N PRO A 29 8.81 -10.45 -1.44
CA PRO A 29 10.19 -10.62 -1.87
C PRO A 29 10.91 -9.31 -2.17
N SER A 30 12.24 -9.32 -2.14
CA SER A 30 13.04 -8.15 -2.52
C SER A 30 12.79 -7.74 -3.98
N PRO A 31 13.02 -6.46 -4.36
CA PRO A 31 12.78 -5.99 -5.72
C PRO A 31 13.51 -6.83 -6.79
N ALA A 32 14.72 -7.33 -6.48
CA ALA A 32 15.47 -8.22 -7.36
C ALA A 32 14.75 -9.55 -7.62
N ILE A 33 14.15 -10.14 -6.58
CA ILE A 33 13.38 -11.38 -6.71
C ILE A 33 12.06 -11.12 -7.43
N VAL A 34 11.35 -10.03 -7.12
CA VAL A 34 10.13 -9.63 -7.85
C VAL A 34 10.44 -9.44 -9.34
N GLY A 35 11.53 -8.74 -9.67
CA GLY A 35 12.00 -8.58 -11.04
C GLY A 35 12.38 -9.91 -11.70
N ALA A 36 12.97 -10.86 -10.98
CA ALA A 36 13.23 -12.20 -11.53
C ALA A 36 11.92 -12.96 -11.83
N ILE A 37 10.90 -12.83 -10.98
CA ILE A 37 9.57 -13.42 -11.21
C ILE A 37 8.90 -12.79 -12.43
N GLU A 38 8.77 -11.47 -12.49
CA GLU A 38 8.06 -10.75 -13.56
C GLU A 38 8.70 -10.94 -14.94
N ASN A 39 10.01 -11.21 -14.98
CA ASN A 39 10.74 -11.53 -16.21
C ASN A 39 10.81 -13.04 -16.49
N ASN A 40 10.05 -13.87 -15.78
CA ASN A 40 10.05 -15.33 -15.92
C ASN A 40 11.44 -15.98 -15.78
N ARG A 41 12.30 -15.41 -14.93
CA ARG A 41 13.64 -15.94 -14.61
C ARG A 41 13.68 -16.70 -13.28
N ALA A 42 12.66 -16.54 -12.44
CA ALA A 42 12.52 -17.33 -11.23
C ALA A 42 12.07 -18.75 -11.57
N THR A 43 12.76 -19.74 -11.02
CA THR A 43 12.39 -21.16 -11.15
C THR A 43 11.99 -21.79 -9.82
N GLN A 44 12.24 -21.10 -8.70
CA GLN A 44 11.91 -21.53 -7.35
C GLN A 44 11.58 -20.34 -6.46
N LEU A 45 10.64 -20.55 -5.52
CA LEU A 45 10.30 -19.63 -4.44
C LEU A 45 10.05 -20.45 -3.18
N SER A 46 10.68 -20.02 -2.08
CA SER A 46 10.45 -20.63 -0.76
C SER A 46 9.00 -20.39 -0.29
N PRO A 47 8.45 -21.24 0.59
CA PRO A 47 7.10 -21.05 1.11
C PRO A 47 6.89 -19.68 1.77
N ARG A 48 7.93 -19.13 2.42
CA ARG A 48 7.90 -17.78 2.99
C ARG A 48 7.70 -16.71 1.92
N LEU A 49 8.46 -16.78 0.82
CA LEU A 49 8.37 -15.80 -0.26
C LEU A 49 7.03 -15.88 -1.00
N ARG A 50 6.46 -17.08 -1.12
CA ARG A 50 5.12 -17.25 -1.70
C ARG A 50 4.05 -16.60 -0.84
N ARG A 51 4.07 -16.82 0.48
CA ARG A 51 3.14 -16.14 1.41
C ARG A 51 3.30 -14.62 1.39
N GLY A 52 4.54 -14.13 1.40
CA GLY A 52 4.80 -12.69 1.31
C GLY A 52 4.29 -12.09 -0.01
N LEU A 53 4.33 -12.83 -1.12
CA LEU A 53 3.70 -12.41 -2.37
C LEU A 53 2.17 -12.39 -2.29
N ASP A 54 1.57 -13.45 -1.73
CA ASP A 54 0.12 -13.51 -1.54
C ASP A 54 -0.36 -12.29 -0.71
N GLU A 55 0.32 -11.99 0.39
CA GLU A 55 0.04 -10.84 1.26
C GLU A 55 0.26 -9.50 0.56
N ALA A 56 1.45 -9.27 0.00
CA ALA A 56 1.82 -7.98 -0.61
C ALA A 56 0.98 -7.64 -1.85
N LEU A 57 0.50 -8.64 -2.60
CA LEU A 57 -0.33 -8.45 -3.79
C LEU A 57 -1.84 -8.57 -3.51
N GLN A 58 -2.21 -8.69 -2.24
CA GLN A 58 -3.60 -8.81 -1.79
C GLN A 58 -4.31 -9.96 -2.52
N TRP A 59 -3.69 -11.13 -2.50
CA TRP A 59 -4.25 -12.38 -2.97
C TRP A 59 -4.61 -13.27 -1.80
N GLU A 60 -5.56 -14.19 -2.01
CA GLU A 60 -5.87 -15.18 -1.00
C GLU A 60 -4.63 -16.01 -0.68
N PRO A 61 -4.39 -16.37 0.60
CA PRO A 61 -3.28 -17.22 0.97
C PRO A 61 -3.21 -18.50 0.12
N GLY A 62 -2.05 -18.77 -0.46
CA GLY A 62 -1.81 -19.93 -1.32
C GLY A 62 -2.06 -19.69 -2.81
N SER A 63 -2.49 -18.49 -3.23
CA SER A 63 -2.71 -18.14 -4.65
C SER A 63 -1.47 -18.35 -5.51
N VAL A 64 -0.29 -17.93 -5.05
CA VAL A 64 0.99 -18.18 -5.74
C VAL A 64 1.23 -19.67 -5.93
N SER A 65 0.98 -20.47 -4.89
CA SER A 65 1.15 -21.93 -4.99
C SER A 65 0.13 -22.56 -5.94
N ARG A 66 -1.10 -22.03 -5.98
CA ARG A 66 -2.16 -22.47 -6.89
C ARG A 66 -1.79 -22.23 -8.36
N VAL A 67 -1.26 -21.05 -8.68
CA VAL A 67 -0.79 -20.74 -10.04
C VAL A 67 0.38 -21.62 -10.45
N LEU A 68 1.34 -21.84 -9.55
CA LEU A 68 2.47 -22.73 -9.82
C LEU A 68 2.02 -24.19 -10.05
N ALA A 69 0.88 -24.60 -9.47
CA ALA A 69 0.23 -25.88 -9.72
C ALA A 69 -0.68 -25.89 -10.98
N GLY A 70 -0.76 -24.79 -11.74
CA GLY A 70 -1.55 -24.67 -12.97
C GLY A 70 -2.92 -23.98 -12.81
N GLY A 71 -3.32 -23.64 -11.58
CA GLY A 71 -4.54 -22.88 -11.31
C GLY A 71 -4.40 -21.37 -11.57
N GLU A 72 -5.30 -20.58 -10.99
CA GLU A 72 -5.32 -19.11 -11.08
C GLU A 72 -5.00 -18.46 -9.72
N VAL A 73 -4.60 -17.20 -9.74
CA VAL A 73 -4.58 -16.38 -8.52
C VAL A 73 -6.00 -15.99 -8.15
N THR A 74 -6.27 -15.89 -6.86
CA THR A 74 -7.53 -15.35 -6.36
C THR A 74 -7.24 -14.04 -5.70
N ALA A 75 -7.62 -12.94 -6.34
CA ALA A 75 -7.50 -11.64 -5.71
C ALA A 75 -8.42 -11.57 -4.50
N ILE A 76 -7.88 -11.10 -3.37
CA ILE A 76 -8.71 -10.45 -2.36
C ILE A 76 -9.09 -9.13 -2.99
N ASN A 77 -10.11 -9.18 -3.83
CA ASN A 77 -10.87 -7.98 -4.11
C ASN A 77 -11.53 -7.64 -2.78
N PRO A 78 -11.32 -6.45 -2.22
CA PRO A 78 -12.05 -6.04 -1.04
C PRO A 78 -13.55 -6.12 -1.34
N VAL A 79 -14.18 -7.23 -0.94
CA VAL A 79 -15.62 -7.48 -1.11
C VAL A 79 -16.41 -6.66 -0.09
N SER A 80 -15.71 -5.98 0.82
CA SER A 80 -16.30 -5.27 1.94
C SER A 80 -16.05 -3.77 1.83
N PRO A 81 -17.10 -2.94 1.95
CA PRO A 81 -17.06 -1.49 2.18
C PRO A 81 -16.16 -1.00 3.32
N THR A 82 -15.54 -1.91 4.05
CA THR A 82 -14.65 -1.64 5.18
C THR A 82 -13.18 -1.45 4.83
N ASP A 83 -12.73 -1.87 3.65
CA ASP A 83 -11.33 -1.71 3.23
C ASP A 83 -10.99 -0.28 2.78
N PRO A 84 -9.83 0.27 3.20
CA PRO A 84 -9.34 1.57 2.73
C PRO A 84 -9.01 1.45 1.23
N GLY A 85 -9.96 1.88 0.38
CA GLY A 85 -9.85 1.83 -1.09
C GLY A 85 -11.18 1.57 -1.80
N VAL A 86 -12.23 1.15 -1.10
CA VAL A 86 -13.58 0.98 -1.68
C VAL A 86 -14.48 2.13 -1.27
N LEU A 87 -14.82 3.01 -2.22
CA LEU A 87 -15.80 4.08 -2.01
C LEU A 87 -17.18 3.49 -1.69
N ASP A 88 -17.57 3.48 -0.41
CA ASP A 88 -18.95 3.25 0.01
C ASP A 88 -19.58 4.56 0.54
N PRO A 89 -20.35 5.27 -0.32
CA PRO A 89 -21.06 6.47 0.07
C PRO A 89 -22.05 6.26 1.22
N LYS A 90 -22.60 5.05 1.39
CA LYS A 90 -23.57 4.77 2.46
C LYS A 90 -22.90 4.69 3.83
N ARG A 91 -21.65 4.22 3.90
CA ARG A 91 -20.85 4.15 5.14
C ARG A 91 -20.22 5.49 5.50
N TRP A 92 -19.66 6.19 4.52
CA TRP A 92 -18.90 7.42 4.77
C TRP A 92 -19.78 8.67 4.72
N GLY A 93 -21.02 8.55 4.26
CA GLY A 93 -21.96 9.66 4.16
C GLY A 93 -21.32 10.84 3.43
N SER A 94 -21.31 12.00 4.07
CA SER A 94 -20.71 13.21 3.54
C SER A 94 -19.17 13.18 3.42
N ALA A 95 -18.48 12.21 4.04
CA ALA A 95 -17.02 12.09 3.99
C ALA A 95 -16.51 11.31 2.76
N ALA A 96 -17.38 10.64 2.00
CA ALA A 96 -16.98 9.82 0.86
C ALA A 96 -16.12 10.56 -0.19
N PRO A 97 -16.42 11.82 -0.57
CA PRO A 97 -15.58 12.57 -1.49
C PRO A 97 -14.14 12.75 -0.98
N LEU A 98 -13.96 13.06 0.31
CA LEU A 98 -12.64 13.25 0.91
C LEU A 98 -11.82 11.95 0.93
N ILE A 99 -12.47 10.81 1.20
CA ILE A 99 -11.77 9.51 1.16
C ILE A 99 -11.31 9.16 -0.26
N ALA A 100 -12.11 9.48 -1.28
CA ALA A 100 -11.71 9.30 -2.68
C ALA A 100 -10.46 10.11 -3.02
N GLU A 101 -10.41 11.37 -2.57
CA GLU A 101 -9.28 12.27 -2.78
C GLU A 101 -8.01 11.75 -2.10
N VAL A 102 -8.10 11.32 -0.83
CA VAL A 102 -6.95 10.75 -0.10
C VAL A 102 -6.42 9.49 -0.78
N ASP A 103 -7.31 8.61 -1.24
CA ASP A 103 -6.96 7.39 -1.95
C ASP A 103 -6.33 7.68 -3.33
N GLN A 104 -6.80 8.71 -4.03
CA GLN A 104 -6.16 9.20 -5.26
C GLN A 104 -4.75 9.74 -4.99
N VAL A 105 -4.57 10.52 -3.93
CA VAL A 105 -3.25 11.03 -3.52
C VAL A 105 -2.31 9.89 -3.16
N GLN A 106 -2.78 8.89 -2.40
CA GLN A 106 -1.97 7.72 -2.04
C GLN A 106 -1.48 6.98 -3.28
N ARG A 107 -2.35 6.73 -4.26
CA ARG A 107 -1.96 6.09 -5.53
C ARG A 107 -0.97 6.93 -6.33
N ALA A 108 -1.17 8.25 -6.38
CA ALA A 108 -0.25 9.15 -7.07
C ALA A 108 1.14 9.14 -6.42
N LEU A 109 1.22 9.10 -5.09
CA LEU A 109 2.47 8.99 -4.35
C LEU A 109 3.15 7.63 -4.55
N ASN A 110 2.41 6.52 -4.52
CA ASN A 110 2.97 5.18 -4.78
C ASN A 110 3.55 5.04 -6.19
N GLY A 111 2.93 5.71 -7.18
CA GLY A 111 3.45 5.75 -8.55
C GLY A 111 4.65 6.68 -8.74
N LEU A 112 5.00 7.52 -7.75
CA LEU A 112 6.07 8.50 -7.85
C LEU A 112 7.44 7.82 -7.68
N SER A 113 8.11 7.54 -8.79
CA SER A 113 9.47 7.00 -8.78
C SER A 113 10.50 8.10 -9.06
N LEU A 114 11.43 8.31 -8.12
CA LEU A 114 12.60 9.15 -8.34
C LEU A 114 13.75 8.29 -8.90
N ASP A 115 14.05 8.46 -10.18
CA ASP A 115 15.20 7.77 -10.81
C ASP A 115 16.50 8.50 -10.49
N VAL A 116 17.02 8.24 -9.28
CA VAL A 116 18.25 8.85 -8.75
C VAL A 116 19.47 8.57 -9.67
N ARG A 117 19.40 7.54 -10.53
CA ARG A 117 20.49 7.16 -11.46
C ARG A 117 20.61 8.08 -12.67
N LYS A 118 19.57 8.87 -12.97
CA LYS A 118 19.57 9.84 -14.09
C LYS A 118 20.08 11.22 -13.69
N ALA A 119 20.33 11.45 -12.40
CA ALA A 119 20.85 12.71 -11.89
C ALA A 119 22.30 12.52 -11.43
N ASP A 120 23.15 13.51 -11.71
CA ASP A 120 24.46 13.59 -11.07
C ASP A 120 24.26 13.97 -9.60
N THR A 121 24.15 12.95 -8.74
CA THR A 121 23.96 13.12 -7.29
C THR A 121 25.27 13.09 -6.52
N TYR A 122 26.41 13.33 -7.17
CA TYR A 122 27.71 13.40 -6.49
C TYR A 122 27.91 14.72 -5.74
N ASP A 123 27.16 15.78 -6.07
CA ASP A 123 27.18 17.03 -5.32
C ASP A 123 26.49 16.86 -3.94
N PRO A 124 27.24 16.96 -2.82
CA PRO A 124 26.68 16.83 -1.48
C PRO A 124 25.60 17.87 -1.17
N ALA A 125 25.65 19.06 -1.78
CA ALA A 125 24.65 20.10 -1.58
C ALA A 125 23.30 19.71 -2.21
N VAL A 126 23.33 19.10 -3.40
CA VAL A 126 22.13 18.56 -4.07
C VAL A 126 21.52 17.44 -3.24
N VAL A 127 22.34 16.51 -2.74
CA VAL A 127 21.87 15.41 -1.87
C VAL A 127 21.25 15.94 -0.57
N ALA A 128 21.90 16.91 0.08
CA ALA A 128 21.40 17.53 1.30
C ALA A 128 20.07 18.26 1.07
N TRP A 129 19.92 18.95 -0.07
CA TRP A 129 18.69 19.62 -0.44
C TRP A 129 17.54 18.62 -0.67
N ILE A 130 17.77 17.57 -1.48
CA ILE A 130 16.76 16.53 -1.74
C ILE A 130 16.32 15.86 -0.43
N THR A 131 17.29 15.48 0.41
CA THR A 131 17.03 14.82 1.69
C THR A 131 16.17 15.70 2.60
N ARG A 132 16.52 17.00 2.73
CA ARG A 132 15.74 17.94 3.54
C ARG A 132 14.32 18.10 2.99
N SER A 133 14.17 18.24 1.68
CA SER A 133 12.88 18.37 1.03
C SER A 133 11.97 17.16 1.30
N VAL A 134 12.50 15.93 1.16
CA VAL A 134 11.74 14.71 1.47
C VAL A 134 11.40 14.62 2.97
N ALA A 135 12.32 14.97 3.86
CA ALA A 135 12.06 14.99 5.30
C ALA A 135 10.96 15.99 5.68
N LEU A 136 10.94 17.16 5.06
CA LEU A 136 9.89 18.17 5.26
C LEU A 136 8.52 17.69 4.77
N MET A 137 8.46 16.96 3.65
CA MET A 137 7.22 16.33 3.17
C MET A 137 6.68 15.32 4.19
N ALA A 138 7.54 14.45 4.74
CA ALA A 138 7.14 13.49 5.77
C ALA A 138 6.68 14.16 7.08
N ALA A 139 7.34 15.25 7.48
CA ALA A 139 6.94 16.04 8.66
C ALA A 139 5.55 16.66 8.47
N ALA A 140 5.25 17.20 7.29
CA ALA A 140 3.93 17.76 6.96
C ALA A 140 2.83 16.69 7.03
N GLN A 141 3.09 15.48 6.54
CA GLN A 141 2.15 14.35 6.65
C GLN A 141 1.89 13.95 8.11
N THR A 142 2.92 13.98 8.96
CA THR A 142 2.80 13.66 10.38
C THR A 142 1.92 14.66 11.12
N ASP A 143 1.99 15.94 10.77
CA ASP A 143 1.14 17.00 11.35
C ASP A 143 -0.34 16.83 10.97
N ILE A 144 -0.62 16.47 9.72
CA ILE A 144 -1.97 16.13 9.25
C ILE A 144 -2.53 14.97 10.06
N LEU A 145 -1.76 13.89 10.25
CA LEU A 145 -2.18 12.72 11.02
C LEU A 145 -2.43 13.05 12.51
N ARG A 146 -1.56 13.86 13.11
CA ARG A 146 -1.74 14.34 14.49
C ARG A 146 -3.03 15.16 14.61
N THR A 147 -3.27 16.07 13.68
CA THR A 147 -4.47 16.92 13.66
C THR A 147 -5.76 16.10 13.53
N LEU A 148 -5.75 15.05 12.70
CA LEU A 148 -6.88 14.13 12.57
C LEU A 148 -7.10 13.30 13.84
N SER A 149 -6.03 12.83 14.48
CA SER A 149 -6.10 12.04 15.72
C SER A 149 -6.68 12.84 16.90
N VAL A 150 -6.25 14.11 17.07
CA VAL A 150 -6.75 14.99 18.13
C VAL A 150 -8.27 15.25 17.99
N ARG A 151 -8.78 15.32 16.76
CA ARG A 151 -10.22 15.50 16.50
C ARG A 151 -11.05 14.28 16.89
N ASP A 152 -10.50 13.08 16.76
CA ASP A 152 -11.17 11.82 17.12
C ASP A 152 -11.27 11.64 18.64
N GLU A 153 -10.17 11.94 19.36
CA GLU A 153 -10.15 11.96 20.83
C GLU A 153 -11.14 12.97 21.43
N SER A 154 -11.23 14.16 20.83
CA SER A 154 -12.19 15.20 21.23
C SER A 154 -13.65 14.76 21.06
N ARG A 155 -13.94 13.93 20.05
CA ARG A 155 -15.27 13.37 19.79
C ARG A 155 -15.64 12.26 20.78
N SER A 156 -14.66 11.46 21.18
CA SER A 156 -14.84 10.37 22.15
C SER A 156 -15.04 10.87 23.59
N GLY A 157 -14.45 12.02 23.94
CA GLY A 157 -14.56 12.62 25.28
C GLY A 157 -15.91 13.28 25.62
N THR A 158 -16.84 13.41 24.67
CA THR A 158 -18.13 14.12 24.89
C THR A 158 -19.27 13.19 25.36
N THR A 159 -19.04 11.88 25.55
CA THR A 159 -20.12 10.90 25.81
C THR A 159 -20.26 10.42 27.27
N ILE A 160 -19.64 11.05 28.27
CA ILE A 160 -19.84 10.64 29.67
C ILE A 160 -19.90 11.86 30.60
N PHE A 161 -21.10 12.36 30.88
CA PHE A 161 -21.62 12.67 32.22
C PHE A 161 -23.03 13.30 32.13
N ASP A 162 -24.07 12.51 32.37
CA ASP A 162 -25.34 12.98 32.91
C ASP A 162 -25.64 12.12 34.15
N PRO A 163 -25.44 12.62 35.38
CA PRO A 163 -26.00 11.97 36.54
C PRO A 163 -27.47 12.38 36.64
N VAL A 164 -28.34 11.50 36.15
CA VAL A 164 -29.78 11.56 36.41
C VAL A 164 -29.99 11.66 37.91
N GLY A 165 -30.67 12.73 38.33
CA GLY A 165 -31.07 12.94 39.71
C GLY A 165 -31.99 11.84 40.21
N SER A 166 -31.82 11.47 41.48
CA SER A 166 -32.87 10.89 42.31
C SER A 166 -32.50 11.06 43.78
N LYS A 167 -33.12 12.05 44.43
CA LYS A 167 -33.98 11.88 45.61
C LYS A 167 -34.85 13.11 45.80
#